data_AF-A0A6N6S8E8-F1
#
_entry.id   AF-A0A6N6S8E8-F1
#
_cell.length_a   1.000
_cell.length_b   1.000
_cell.length_c   1.000
_cell.angle_alpha   90.00
_cell.angle_beta   90.00
_cell.angle_gamma   90.00
#
_symmetry.space_group_name_H-M   'P 1'
#
loop_
_entity.id
_entity.type
_entity.pdbx_description
1 polymer ?
#
loop_
_entity_poly.entity_id
_entity_poly.type
_entity_poly.pdbx_seq_one_letter_code
_entity_poly.pdbx_strand_id
1 'polypeptide(L)' 'YAAGHFGRIALVHGPHVFPDTNAHGRGECPEPLYTVAFSAEDLWGEAEAPGDEVTLDLWESYLERA' A
#
# COMPACT_ATOMS: atom_id res chain seq x y z
N TYR A 1 3.07 -7.75 6.25
CA TYR A 1 2.02 -7.66 7.27
C TYR A 1 0.70 -7.20 6.66
N ALA A 2 0.68 -6.21 5.75
CA ALA A 2 -0.57 -5.75 5.12
C ALA A 2 -1.11 -6.62 3.96
N ALA A 3 -0.40 -7.65 3.51
CA ALA A 3 -0.85 -8.51 2.42
C ALA A 3 -2.13 -9.27 2.79
N GLY A 4 -3.17 -9.18 1.96
CA GLY A 4 -4.47 -9.81 2.21
C GLY A 4 -5.39 -9.03 3.16
N HIS A 5 -4.97 -7.87 3.65
CA HIS A 5 -5.82 -7.00 4.47
C HIS A 5 -6.52 -5.94 3.61
N PHE A 6 -7.70 -5.53 4.03
CA PHE A 6 -8.43 -4.44 3.41
C PHE A 6 -7.95 -3.09 3.95
N GLY A 7 -7.85 -2.11 3.07
CA GLY A 7 -7.47 -0.74 3.43
C GLY A 7 -8.20 0.28 2.55
N ARG A 8 -8.12 1.55 2.96
CA ARG A 8 -8.73 2.67 2.26
C ARG A 8 -7.66 3.50 1.56
N ILE A 9 -7.85 3.83 0.29
CA ILE A 9 -6.98 4.80 -0.41
C ILE A 9 -7.16 6.17 0.26
N ALA A 10 -6.11 6.65 0.92
CA ALA A 10 -6.06 7.95 1.58
C ALA A 10 -5.51 9.04 0.64
N LEU A 11 -4.60 8.68 -0.27
CA LEU A 11 -3.97 9.61 -1.20
C LEU A 11 -3.58 8.91 -2.51
N VAL A 12 -3.68 9.65 -3.62
CA VAL A 12 -3.20 9.25 -4.95
C VAL A 12 -2.01 10.12 -5.31
N HIS A 13 -0.81 9.54 -5.38
CA HIS A 13 0.41 10.27 -5.75
C HIS A 13 0.61 10.35 -7.26
N GLY A 14 0.02 9.42 -8.01
CA GLY A 14 0.26 9.25 -9.45
C GLY A 14 1.48 8.35 -9.74
N PRO A 15 1.97 8.33 -10.99
CA PRO A 15 2.95 7.35 -11.45
C PRO A 15 4.33 7.53 -10.80
N HIS A 16 4.90 6.43 -10.29
CA HIS A 16 6.24 6.33 -9.71
C HIS A 16 6.98 5.11 -10.28
N VAL A 17 8.31 5.15 -10.30
CA VAL A 17 9.16 4.02 -10.73
C VAL A 17 8.75 2.76 -9.97
N PHE A 18 8.46 1.69 -10.70
CA PHE A 18 7.99 0.43 -10.12
C PHE A 18 9.18 -0.41 -9.65
N PRO A 19 9.31 -0.69 -8.33
CA PRO A 19 10.51 -1.26 -7.76
C PRO A 19 10.79 -2.67 -8.28
N ASP A 20 9.77 -3.51 -8.52
CA ASP A 20 9.97 -4.89 -8.94
C ASP A 20 10.65 -4.99 -10.31
N THR A 21 10.32 -4.11 -11.24
CA THR A 21 10.98 -4.11 -12.55
C THR A 21 12.36 -3.48 -12.47
N ASN A 22 12.46 -2.35 -11.77
CA ASN A 22 13.69 -1.57 -11.68
C ASN A 22 14.80 -2.35 -10.95
N ALA A 23 14.47 -3.01 -9.84
CA ALA A 23 15.42 -3.82 -9.06
C ALA A 23 15.99 -5.00 -9.86
N HIS A 24 15.25 -5.51 -10.84
CA HIS A 24 15.69 -6.61 -11.71
C HIS A 24 16.27 -6.12 -13.06
N GLY A 25 16.53 -4.81 -13.21
CA GLY A 25 17.11 -4.24 -14.42
C GLY A 25 16.17 -4.29 -15.64
N ARG A 26 14.86 -4.39 -15.41
CA ARG A 26 13.84 -4.51 -16.48
C ARG A 26 13.25 -3.15 -16.90
N GLY A 27 13.85 -2.05 -16.44
CA GLY A 27 13.39 -0.68 -16.67
C GLY A 27 12.56 -0.14 -15.52
N GLU A 28 12.13 1.11 -15.64
CA GLU A 28 11.42 1.83 -14.57
C GLU A 28 9.93 1.48 -14.47
N CYS A 29 9.30 1.07 -15.57
CA CYS A 29 7.88 0.70 -15.70
C CYS A 29 6.95 1.45 -14.73
N PRO A 30 6.78 2.78 -14.85
CA PRO A 30 6.12 3.57 -13.83
C PRO A 30 4.65 3.16 -13.64
N GLU A 31 4.25 3.02 -12.38
CA GLU A 31 2.91 2.62 -11.95
C GLU A 31 2.33 3.63 -10.95
N PRO A 32 0.99 3.82 -10.90
CA PRO A 32 0.38 4.66 -9.89
C PRO A 32 0.72 4.19 -8.47
N LEU A 33 1.13 5.14 -7.63
CA LEU A 33 1.41 4.94 -6.22
C LEU A 33 0.28 5.54 -5.36
N TYR A 34 -0.18 4.78 -4.38
CA TYR A 34 -1.28 5.14 -3.49
C TYR A 34 -0.83 5.03 -2.04
N THR A 35 -1.20 6.01 -1.20
CA THR A 35 -1.19 5.80 0.25
C THR A 35 -2.46 5.08 0.65
N VAL A 36 -2.34 3.91 1.26
CA VAL A 36 -3.45 3.10 1.77
C VAL A 36 -3.40 3.10 3.30
N ALA A 37 -4.50 3.47 3.94
CA ALA A 37 -4.68 3.42 5.38
C ALA A 37 -5.35 2.11 5.80
N PHE A 38 -4.75 1.42 6.76
CA PHE A 38 -5.22 0.18 7.36
C PHE A 38 -5.48 0.39 8.84
N SER A 39 -6.50 -0.25 9.40
CA SER A 39 -6.68 -0.29 10.86
C SER A 39 -5.51 -1.03 11.50
N ALA A 40 -4.93 -0.48 12.57
CA ALA A 40 -3.89 -1.17 13.33
C ALA A 40 -4.43 -2.48 13.94
N GLU A 41 -5.69 -2.50 14.37
CA GLU A 41 -6.35 -3.70 14.90
C GLU A 41 -6.46 -4.81 13.84
N ASP A 42 -6.77 -4.46 12.58
CA ASP A 42 -6.86 -5.45 11.50
C ASP A 42 -5.51 -6.09 11.19
N LEU A 43 -4.41 -5.35 11.33
CA LEU A 43 -3.06 -5.82 11.01
C LEU A 43 -2.41 -6.62 12.15
N TRP A 44 -2.69 -6.23 13.39
CA TRP A 44 -1.97 -6.73 14.57
C TRP A 44 -2.87 -7.46 15.58
N GLY A 45 -4.18 -7.45 15.39
CA GLY A 45 -5.18 -8.01 16.31
C GLY A 45 -5.53 -7.11 17.49
N GLU A 46 -4.75 -6.07 17.74
CA GLU A 46 -4.96 -5.04 18.77
C GLU A 46 -4.32 -3.72 18.31
N ALA A 47 -4.93 -2.60 18.68
CA ALA A 47 -4.37 -1.26 18.47
C ALA A 47 -3.94 -0.65 19.81
N GLU A 48 -2.88 0.17 19.82
CA GLU A 48 -2.42 0.85 21.04
C GLU A 48 -3.44 1.89 21.50
N ALA A 49 -4.00 2.66 20.57
CA ALA A 49 -5.14 3.54 20.80
C ALA A 49 -6.30 3.25 19.82
N PRO A 50 -7.56 3.46 20.27
CA PRO A 50 -8.72 3.31 19.39
C PRO A 50 -8.62 4.23 18.17
N GLY A 51 -8.71 3.65 16.98
CA GLY A 51 -8.66 4.38 15.71
C GLY A 51 -7.24 4.60 15.15
N ASP A 52 -6.22 3.97 15.72
CA ASP A 52 -4.89 3.98 15.13
C ASP A 52 -4.90 3.35 13.73
N GLU A 53 -4.27 4.05 12.79
CA GLU A 53 -4.12 3.61 11.41
C GLU A 53 -2.64 3.46 11.07
N VAL A 54 -2.33 2.41 10.30
CA VAL A 54 -1.04 2.25 9.64
C VAL A 54 -1.21 2.65 8.18
N THR A 55 -0.40 3.58 7.71
CA THR A 55 -0.40 3.99 6.30
C THR A 55 0.80 3.38 5.58
N LEU A 56 0.56 2.85 4.39
CA LEU A 56 1.59 2.34 3.49
C LEU A 56 1.43 2.94 2.11
N ASP A 57 2.56 3.23 1.46
CA ASP A 57 2.57 3.51 0.03
C ASP A 57 2.69 2.22 -0.77
N LEU A 58 1.70 1.94 -1.61
CA LEU A 58 1.55 0.71 -2.38
C LEU A 58 1.30 1.04 -3.86
N TRP A 59 1.98 0.33 -4.74
CA TRP A 59 1.77 0.43 -6.19
C TRP A 59 0.46 -0.24 -6.61
N GLU A 60 -0.10 0.22 -7.73
CA GLU A 60 -1.34 -0.31 -8.30
C GLU A 60 -1.34 -1.84 -8.44
N SER A 61 -0.25 -2.43 -8.93
CA SER A 61 -0.16 -3.89 -9.10
C SER A 61 -0.21 -4.69 -7.80
N TYR A 62 -0.06 -4.06 -6.64
CA TYR A 62 -0.17 -4.71 -5.33
C TYR A 62 -1.60 -4.66 -4.77
N LEU A 63 -2.51 -3.95 -5.42
CA LEU A 63 -3.87 -3.72 -4.94
C LEU A 63 -4.88 -4.48 -5.78
N GLU A 64 -5.93 -4.98 -5.13
CA GLU A 64 -7.10 -5.56 -5.78
C GLU A 64 -8.35 -4.80 -5.34
N ARG A 65 -9.36 -4.73 -6.22
CA ARG A 65 -10.65 -4.13 -5.87
C ARG A 65 -11.47 -5.13 -5.05
N ALA A 66 -11.92 -4.69 -3.87
CA ALA A 66 -12.83 -5.41 -3.00
C ALA A 66 -14.24 -5.57 -3.60
#